data_AF-A0A401IEE9-F1
#
_entry.id   AF-A0A401IEE9-F1
#
_cell.length_a   1.000
_cell.length_b   1.000
_cell.length_c   1.000
_cell.angle_alpha   90.00
_cell.angle_beta   90.00
_cell.angle_gamma   90.00
#
_symmetry.space_group_name_H-M   'P 1'
#
loop_
_entity.id
_entity.type
_entity.pdbx_description
1 polymer ?
#
loop_
_entity_poly.entity_id
_entity_poly.type
_entity_poly.pdbx_seq_one_letter_code
_entity_poly.pdbx_strand_id
1 'polypeptide(L)'
;MNLNQLFLFNSQKRQQLKHNYQLLKQAVETVGKEFEQKSYLELLQPAEELFTVKMFEEHYLTFSGEAYHLKKDGTICFCLDVDGLPTLFGIKPSYHFYKRRDGSVYY
;
A
#
# COMPACT_ATOMS: atom_id res chain seq x y z
N MET A 1 -11.52 -31.70 -1.93
CA MET A 1 -10.31 -30.88 -1.68
C MET A 1 -10.03 -30.90 -0.19
N ASN A 2 -8.89 -31.44 0.25
CA ASN A 2 -8.63 -31.69 1.67
C ASN A 2 -8.07 -30.41 2.34
N LEU A 3 -8.73 -29.91 3.38
CA LEU A 3 -8.31 -28.75 4.18
C LEU A 3 -6.88 -28.89 4.72
N ASN A 4 -6.37 -30.12 4.87
CA ASN A 4 -5.01 -30.38 5.29
C ASN A 4 -3.93 -29.94 4.28
N GLN A 5 -4.27 -29.73 3.01
CA GLN A 5 -3.34 -29.17 2.00
C GLN A 5 -3.22 -27.64 2.08
N LEU A 6 -4.20 -26.94 2.67
CA LEU A 6 -4.19 -25.48 2.87
C LEU A 6 -3.27 -25.03 4.02
N PHE A 7 -2.94 -25.92 4.96
CA PHE A 7 -2.21 -25.57 6.19
C PHE A 7 -0.80 -26.16 6.30
N LEU A 8 -0.26 -26.79 5.24
CA LEU A 8 1.11 -27.28 5.18
C LEU A 8 2.14 -26.17 4.91
N PHE A 9 2.00 -25.03 5.58
CA PHE A 9 3.09 -24.08 5.69
C PHE A 9 3.97 -24.52 6.86
N ASN A 10 5.19 -24.99 6.58
CA ASN A 10 6.19 -25.20 7.63
C ASN A 10 6.33 -23.90 8.46
N SER A 11 6.73 -24.01 9.73
CA SER A 11 6.84 -22.85 10.63
C SER A 11 7.67 -21.72 10.03
N GLN A 12 8.76 -22.07 9.35
CA GLN A 12 9.66 -21.16 8.64
C GLN A 12 8.95 -20.36 7.53
N LYS A 13 8.10 -20.99 6.72
CA LYS A 13 7.35 -20.34 5.64
C LYS A 13 6.29 -19.41 6.19
N ARG A 14 5.64 -19.78 7.30
CA ARG A 14 4.73 -18.86 8.02
C ARG A 14 5.48 -17.66 8.58
N GLN A 15 6.66 -17.86 9.14
CA GLN A 15 7.52 -16.76 9.61
C GLN A 15 7.94 -15.86 8.45
N GLN A 16 8.34 -16.42 7.30
CA GLN A 16 8.67 -15.65 6.11
C GLN A 16 7.47 -14.82 5.61
N LEU A 17 6.28 -15.41 5.48
CA LEU A 17 5.09 -14.68 5.02
C LEU A 17 4.68 -13.56 5.99
N LYS A 18 4.90 -13.74 7.30
CA LYS A 18 4.72 -12.67 8.30
C LYS A 18 5.76 -11.57 8.15
N HIS A 19 7.02 -11.94 7.94
CA HIS A 19 8.11 -11.00 7.70
C HIS A 19 7.86 -10.17 6.43
N ASN A 20 7.47 -10.83 5.33
CA ASN A 20 7.07 -10.16 4.09
C ASN A 20 5.96 -9.13 4.35
N TYR A 21 4.92 -9.47 5.12
CA TYR A 21 3.86 -8.52 5.45
C TYR A 21 4.39 -7.30 6.21
N GLN A 22 5.34 -7.48 7.15
CA GLN A 22 5.95 -6.36 7.87
C GLN A 22 6.80 -5.48 6.96
N LEU A 23 7.58 -6.08 6.06
CA LEU A 23 8.37 -5.36 5.06
C LEU A 23 7.46 -4.53 4.15
N LEU A 24 6.41 -5.14 3.59
CA LEU A 24 5.41 -4.42 2.78
C LEU A 24 4.75 -3.28 3.56
N LYS A 25 4.44 -3.49 4.85
CA LYS A 25 3.83 -2.48 5.70
C LYS A 25 4.75 -1.28 5.89
N GLN A 26 6.01 -1.52 6.25
CA GLN A 26 7.00 -0.44 6.42
C GLN A 26 7.25 0.29 5.10
N ALA A 27 7.30 -0.43 3.99
CA ALA A 27 7.50 0.13 2.67
C ALA A 27 6.32 1.03 2.26
N VAL A 28 5.07 0.57 2.41
CA VAL A 28 3.88 1.35 2.05
C VAL A 28 3.68 2.55 2.97
N GLU A 29 4.04 2.45 4.25
CA GLU A 29 4.08 3.61 5.15
C GLU A 29 5.11 4.65 4.70
N THR A 30 6.32 4.21 4.33
CA THR A 30 7.39 5.10 3.85
C THR A 30 6.97 5.84 2.57
N VAL A 31 6.52 5.09 1.56
CA VAL A 31 6.08 5.69 0.29
C VAL A 31 4.79 6.50 0.48
N GLY A 32 3.90 6.05 1.37
CA GLY A 32 2.70 6.79 1.76
C GLY A 32 3.01 8.20 2.26
N LYS A 33 4.01 8.34 3.13
CA LYS A 33 4.49 9.66 3.59
C LYS A 33 5.05 10.54 2.48
N GLU A 34 5.64 9.95 1.44
CA GLU A 34 6.06 10.72 0.26
C GLU A 34 4.86 11.19 -0.57
N PHE A 35 3.85 10.33 -0.73
CA PHE A 35 2.60 10.70 -1.40
C PHE A 35 1.84 11.80 -0.66
N GLU A 36 1.91 11.84 0.67
CA GLU A 36 1.39 12.96 1.46
C GLU A 36 2.03 14.31 1.10
N GLN A 37 3.24 14.33 0.53
CA GLN A 37 3.91 15.57 0.11
C GLN A 37 3.50 16.03 -1.29
N LYS A 38 2.90 15.15 -2.11
CA LYS A 38 2.40 15.51 -3.44
C LYS A 38 1.32 16.57 -3.36
N SER A 39 1.23 17.46 -4.33
CA SER A 39 0.16 18.45 -4.37
C SER A 39 -1.22 17.79 -4.47
N TYR A 40 -2.25 18.54 -4.07
CA TYR A 40 -3.62 18.08 -4.16
C TYR A 40 -4.01 17.66 -5.60
N LEU A 41 -3.52 18.38 -6.61
CA LEU A 41 -3.82 18.09 -8.03
C LEU A 41 -3.07 16.87 -8.56
N GLU A 42 -1.86 16.61 -8.08
CA GLU A 42 -1.12 15.39 -8.41
C GLU A 42 -1.85 14.16 -7.88
N LEU A 43 -2.43 14.21 -6.67
CA LEU A 43 -3.14 13.08 -6.09
C LEU A 43 -4.49 12.76 -6.76
N LEU A 44 -4.99 13.65 -7.64
CA LEU A 44 -6.19 13.41 -8.44
C LEU A 44 -5.91 12.73 -9.78
N GLN A 45 -4.65 12.49 -10.12
CA GLN A 45 -4.33 11.75 -11.34
C GLN A 45 -4.82 10.29 -11.26
N PRO A 46 -5.05 9.64 -12.41
CA PRO A 46 -5.43 8.23 -12.46
C PRO A 46 -4.39 7.32 -11.80
N ALA A 47 -4.80 6.13 -11.37
CA ALA A 47 -3.92 5.18 -10.70
C ALA A 47 -2.73 4.75 -11.59
N GLU A 48 -2.91 4.74 -12.91
CA GLU A 48 -1.86 4.44 -13.89
C GLU A 48 -0.71 5.46 -13.86
N GLU A 49 -1.00 6.70 -13.47
CA GLU A 49 0.01 7.77 -13.31
C GLU A 49 0.57 7.82 -11.89
N LEU A 50 -0.17 7.28 -10.92
CA LEU A 50 0.21 7.20 -9.51
C LEU A 50 0.86 5.86 -9.17
N PHE A 51 1.67 5.36 -10.10
CA PHE A 51 2.40 4.11 -9.98
C PHE A 51 3.89 4.36 -9.74
N THR A 52 4.52 3.59 -8.85
CA THR A 52 5.97 3.62 -8.69
C THR A 52 6.53 2.24 -8.32
N VAL A 53 7.79 2.00 -8.67
CA VAL A 53 8.53 0.79 -8.30
C VAL A 53 9.74 1.21 -7.48
N LYS A 54 9.93 0.60 -6.32
CA LYS A 54 11.08 0.88 -5.45
C LYS A 54 11.69 -0.40 -4.92
N MET A 55 12.98 -0.34 -4.64
CA MET A 55 13.71 -1.45 -4.01
C MET A 55 13.69 -1.30 -2.49
N PHE A 56 13.26 -2.34 -1.79
CA PHE A 56 13.28 -2.47 -0.33
C PHE A 56 13.89 -3.82 0.01
N GLU A 57 15.00 -3.83 0.78
CA GLU A 57 15.72 -5.07 1.17
C GLU A 57 15.90 -6.05 0.00
N GLU A 58 16.46 -5.57 -1.12
CA GLU A 58 16.71 -6.35 -2.35
C GLU A 58 15.44 -6.83 -3.11
N HIS A 59 14.25 -6.42 -2.67
CA HIS A 59 12.99 -6.70 -3.35
C HIS A 59 12.48 -5.47 -4.10
N TYR A 60 12.14 -5.64 -5.38
CA TYR A 60 11.38 -4.64 -6.13
C TYR A 60 9.91 -4.74 -5.75
N LEU A 61 9.40 -3.69 -5.13
CA LEU A 61 8.01 -3.54 -4.74
C LEU A 61 7.33 -2.54 -5.66
N THR A 62 6.08 -2.82 -6.01
CA THR A 62 5.24 -1.92 -6.82
C THR A 62 4.22 -1.26 -5.92
N PHE A 63 3.98 0.03 -6.16
CA PHE A 63 3.04 0.83 -5.40
C PHE A 63 2.07 1.49 -6.36
N SER A 64 0.78 1.47 -6.01
CA SER A 64 -0.29 2.07 -6.81
C SER A 64 -1.15 2.93 -5.92
N GLY A 65 -1.25 4.21 -6.24
CA GLY A 65 -2.04 5.19 -5.50
C GLY A 65 -3.35 5.51 -6.19
N GLU A 66 -4.41 5.75 -5.42
CA GLU A 66 -5.71 6.16 -5.96
C GLU A 66 -6.44 7.10 -5.00
N ALA A 67 -7.01 8.18 -5.55
CA ALA A 67 -8.04 8.96 -4.89
C ALA A 67 -9.41 8.26 -5.01
N TYR A 68 -9.66 7.26 -4.16
CA TYR A 68 -10.86 6.42 -4.23
C TYR A 68 -12.17 7.17 -3.88
N HIS A 69 -12.07 8.34 -3.23
CA HIS A 69 -13.23 9.18 -2.95
C HIS A 69 -12.87 10.66 -2.87
N LEU A 70 -13.76 11.50 -3.38
CA LEU A 70 -13.73 12.95 -3.21
C LEU A 70 -14.97 13.39 -2.42
N LYS A 71 -14.75 13.88 -1.20
CA LYS A 71 -15.84 14.37 -0.34
C LYS A 71 -16.46 15.65 -0.91
N LYS A 72 -17.68 15.97 -0.47
CA LYS A 72 -18.41 17.19 -0.88
C LYS A 72 -17.66 18.49 -0.58
N ASP A 73 -16.84 18.50 0.47
CA ASP A 73 -15.99 19.65 0.85
C ASP A 73 -14.70 19.73 0.02
N GLY A 74 -14.49 18.80 -0.92
CA GLY A 74 -13.27 18.73 -1.72
C GLY A 74 -12.10 18.05 -1.01
N THR A 75 -12.33 17.29 0.06
CA THR A 75 -11.27 16.46 0.65
C THR A 75 -11.09 15.18 -0.15
N ILE A 76 -9.85 14.88 -0.55
CA ILE A 76 -9.46 13.59 -1.14
C ILE A 76 -9.35 12.56 -0.03
N CYS A 77 -9.93 11.38 -0.26
CA CYS A 77 -9.59 10.16 0.45
C CYS A 77 -8.65 9.36 -0.46
N PHE A 78 -7.43 9.13 0.00
CA PHE A 78 -6.37 8.52 -0.80
C PHE A 78 -5.95 7.19 -0.21
N CYS A 79 -5.74 6.20 -1.06
CA CYS A 79 -5.11 4.93 -0.70
C CYS A 79 -3.87 4.68 -1.54
N LEU A 80 -2.87 4.05 -0.94
CA LEU A 80 -1.67 3.55 -1.60
C LEU A 80 -1.55 2.06 -1.27
N ASP A 81 -1.62 1.23 -2.30
CA ASP A 81 -1.42 -0.21 -2.20
C ASP A 81 0.02 -0.58 -2.53
N VAL A 82 0.49 -1.71 -1.99
CA VAL A 82 1.81 -2.27 -2.27
C VAL A 82 1.71 -3.73 -2.70
N ASP A 83 2.57 -4.13 -3.65
CA ASP A 83 2.76 -5.50 -4.10
C ASP A 83 4.25 -5.82 -4.33
N GLY A 84 4.57 -7.11 -4.55
CA GLY A 84 5.91 -7.60 -4.86
C GLY A 84 6.32 -8.82 -4.02
N LEU A 85 5.63 -9.10 -2.91
CA LEU A 85 5.93 -10.23 -2.03
C LEU A 85 4.67 -11.01 -1.64
N PRO A 86 4.75 -12.34 -1.53
CA PRO A 86 3.65 -13.15 -1.03
C PRO A 86 3.46 -12.92 0.47
N THR A 87 2.21 -12.83 0.90
CA THR A 87 1.81 -12.71 2.30
C THR A 87 0.87 -13.85 2.71
N LEU A 88 0.55 -13.95 3.99
CA LEU A 88 -0.41 -14.93 4.48
C LEU A 88 -1.79 -14.65 3.87
N PHE A 89 -2.38 -15.64 3.22
CA PHE A 89 -3.66 -15.54 2.49
C PHE A 89 -3.71 -14.46 1.39
N GLY A 90 -2.55 -13.93 0.97
CA GLY A 90 -2.47 -12.87 -0.04
C GLY A 90 -2.94 -11.48 0.43
N ILE A 91 -3.18 -11.29 1.74
CA ILE A 91 -3.59 -10.00 2.31
C ILE A 91 -2.40 -9.05 2.34
N LYS A 92 -2.51 -7.88 1.73
CA LYS A 92 -1.44 -6.88 1.66
C LYS A 92 -1.83 -5.62 2.44
N PRO A 93 -0.86 -4.94 3.07
CA PRO A 93 -1.13 -3.67 3.73
C PRO A 93 -1.38 -2.58 2.69
N SER A 94 -2.10 -1.55 3.09
CA SER A 94 -2.29 -0.32 2.32
C SER A 94 -2.19 0.89 3.23
N TYR A 95 -1.82 2.03 2.66
CA TYR A 95 -1.67 3.28 3.39
C TYR A 95 -2.78 4.24 3.00
N HIS A 96 -3.48 4.80 4.00
CA HIS A 96 -4.62 5.67 3.78
C HIS A 96 -4.39 7.02 4.45
N PHE A 97 -4.78 8.09 3.77
CA PHE A 97 -4.82 9.42 4.34
C PHE A 97 -5.87 10.28 3.65
N TYR A 98 -6.21 11.39 4.29
CA TYR A 98 -7.10 12.40 3.73
C TYR A 98 -6.32 13.67 3.45
N LYS A 99 -6.63 14.34 2.33
CA LYS A 99 -6.00 15.60 1.95
C LYS A 99 -7.02 16.66 1.54
N ARG A 100 -6.98 17.81 2.20
CA ARG A 100 -7.78 18.98 1.83
C ARG A 100 -7.12 19.76 0.70
N ARG A 101 -7.91 20.61 0.02
CA ARG A 101 -7.42 21.50 -1.05
C ARG A 101 -6.31 22.46 -0.63
N ASP A 102 -6.26 22.83 0.65
CA ASP A 102 -5.21 23.67 1.23
C ASP A 102 -3.88 22.91 1.46
N GLY A 103 -3.84 21.61 1.17
CA GLY A 103 -2.67 20.76 1.33
C GLY A 103 -2.57 20.07 2.69
N SER A 104 -3.46 20.35 3.64
CA SER A 104 -3.46 19.70 4.96
C SER A 104 -3.78 18.20 4.85
N VAL A 105 -2.99 17.39 5.56
CA VAL A 105 -3.14 15.92 5.63
C VAL A 105 -3.63 15.52 7.02
N TYR A 106 -4.53 14.55 7.08
CA TYR A 106 -4.98 13.93 8.33
C TYR A 106 -5.37 12.45 8.12
N TYR A 107 -5.58 11.71 9.21
CA TYR A 107 -5.77 10.25 9.24
C TYR A 107 -7.13 9.87 9.82
#